data_AF-A0A5B9DZ45-F1
#
_entry.id   AF-A0A5B9DZ45-F1
#
_cell.length_a   1.000
_cell.length_b   1.000
_cell.length_c   1.000
_cell.angle_alpha   90.00
_cell.angle_beta   90.00
_cell.angle_gamma   90.00
#
_symmetry.space_group_name_H-M   'P 1'
#
loop_
_entity.id
_entity.type
_entity.pdbx_description
1 polymer ?
#
loop_
_entity_poly.entity_id
_entity_poly.type
_entity_poly.pdbx_seq_one_letter_code
_entity_poly.pdbx_strand_id
1 'polypeptide(L)'
;MMDKRVATPRIDMWTLVGLALLLLPLLTMAHELLGHGLVCVASGHRPSELGAYYVECPGTGAWSRRIVAMAGTGVDVVVAVLAVLAWRFVQRPLPKLALWIVFTVKGMVAAGYWMFSGATNLGDWGPAAGGGIGPLPWPWLWRALMFAIGLCVYIMVVKRSIRMMFAMLGGGEQARHVQRRAAMTIYLVGGAMAVLVSLFNPLGIVITLMSAVASSFGGTAGLFNVAWSRPCTEPPRDFTVGRNYAIVILGVLVALGFAVVLGPTVYLH
;
A
#
# COMPACT_ATOMS: atom_id res chain seq x y z
N MET A 1 44.81 1.54 -18.65
CA MET A 1 43.50 0.82 -18.68
C MET A 1 42.83 1.06 -17.34
N MET A 2 41.84 1.97 -17.27
CA MET A 2 41.02 2.11 -16.06
C MET A 2 40.05 0.94 -16.02
N ASP A 3 40.17 0.11 -14.99
CA ASP A 3 39.24 -0.95 -14.65
C ASP A 3 37.83 -0.36 -14.54
N LYS A 4 36.99 -0.56 -15.57
CA LYS A 4 35.59 -0.13 -15.54
C LYS A 4 34.90 -1.03 -14.53
N ARG A 5 34.83 -0.58 -13.27
CA ARG A 5 34.02 -1.20 -12.22
C ARG A 5 32.64 -1.51 -12.79
N VAL A 6 32.33 -2.79 -12.88
CA VAL A 6 31.01 -3.27 -13.30
C VAL A 6 30.00 -2.77 -12.26
N ALA A 7 29.01 -2.00 -12.71
CA ALA A 7 27.97 -1.48 -11.83
C ALA A 7 27.25 -2.65 -11.14
N THR A 8 27.20 -2.62 -9.81
CA THR A 8 26.64 -3.69 -8.99
C THR A 8 25.58 -3.12 -8.05
N PRO A 9 24.30 -3.14 -8.45
CA PRO A 9 23.25 -2.59 -7.61
C PRO A 9 23.16 -3.35 -6.29
N ARG A 10 22.90 -2.62 -5.21
CA ARG A 10 22.80 -3.17 -3.85
C ARG A 10 21.82 -2.37 -3.03
N ILE A 11 20.95 -3.08 -2.33
CA ILE A 11 20.08 -2.52 -1.28
C ILE A 11 20.43 -3.26 0.02
N ASP A 12 20.84 -2.53 1.03
CA ASP A 12 21.04 -3.09 2.37
C ASP A 12 19.72 -3.59 2.95
N MET A 13 19.72 -4.84 3.42
CA MET A 13 18.51 -5.52 3.88
C MET A 13 17.85 -4.85 5.07
N TRP A 14 18.64 -4.34 6.02
CA TRP A 14 18.07 -3.78 7.23
C TRP A 14 17.46 -2.42 6.93
N THR A 15 18.10 -1.61 6.10
CA THR A 15 17.47 -0.37 5.60
C THR A 15 16.16 -0.68 4.87
N LEU A 16 16.11 -1.74 4.06
CA LEU A 16 14.90 -2.16 3.35
C LEU A 16 13.79 -2.63 4.31
N VAL A 17 14.13 -3.44 5.32
CA VAL A 17 13.18 -3.85 6.38
C VAL A 17 12.71 -2.64 7.17
N GLY A 18 13.62 -1.73 7.54
CA GLY A 18 13.30 -0.48 8.22
C GLY A 18 12.36 0.40 7.39
N LEU A 19 12.58 0.50 6.07
CA LEU A 19 11.65 1.19 5.16
C LEU A 19 10.28 0.52 5.12
N ALA A 20 10.21 -0.81 5.11
CA ALA A 20 8.93 -1.51 5.14
C ALA A 20 8.19 -1.28 6.47
N LEU A 21 8.88 -1.41 7.60
CA LEU A 21 8.32 -1.14 8.94
C LEU A 21 7.94 0.32 9.14
N LEU A 22 8.61 1.25 8.45
CA LEU A 22 8.28 2.67 8.50
C LEU A 22 7.09 2.99 7.59
N LEU A 23 7.20 2.66 6.31
CA LEU A 23 6.27 3.14 5.30
C LEU A 23 4.94 2.39 5.36
N LEU A 24 4.93 1.07 5.59
CA LEU A 24 3.68 0.31 5.50
C LEU A 24 2.64 0.73 6.55
N PRO A 25 2.99 0.93 7.84
CA PRO A 25 2.06 1.52 8.80
C PRO A 25 1.60 2.92 8.42
N LEU A 26 2.52 3.81 8.02
CA LEU A 26 2.18 5.17 7.64
C LEU A 26 1.25 5.22 6.44
N LEU A 27 1.45 4.31 5.49
CA LEU A 27 0.57 4.15 4.35
C LEU A 27 -0.80 3.69 4.81
N THR A 28 -0.92 2.65 5.64
CA THR A 28 -2.22 2.27 6.21
C THR A 28 -2.89 3.42 6.94
N MET A 29 -2.16 4.15 7.79
CA MET A 29 -2.68 5.34 8.47
C MET A 29 -3.10 6.45 7.51
N ALA A 30 -2.45 6.62 6.36
CA ALA A 30 -2.90 7.56 5.35
C ALA A 30 -4.26 7.16 4.76
N HIS A 31 -4.53 5.87 4.58
CA HIS A 31 -5.85 5.39 4.14
C HIS A 31 -6.90 5.65 5.22
N GLU A 32 -6.64 5.16 6.43
CA GLU A 32 -7.61 5.19 7.53
C GLU A 32 -7.83 6.61 8.07
N LEU A 33 -6.75 7.30 8.46
CA LEU A 33 -6.83 8.59 9.15
C LEU A 33 -6.94 9.76 8.19
N LEU A 34 -6.09 9.84 7.15
CA LEU A 34 -6.17 10.95 6.19
C LEU A 34 -7.32 10.78 5.19
N GLY A 35 -7.76 9.55 4.94
CA GLY A 35 -8.94 9.26 4.14
C GLY A 35 -10.21 9.30 4.98
N HIS A 36 -10.58 8.17 5.58
CA HIS A 36 -11.86 8.03 6.28
C HIS A 36 -12.00 9.02 7.44
N GLY A 37 -11.00 9.11 8.32
CA GLY A 37 -11.04 9.96 9.52
C GLY A 37 -11.15 11.46 9.20
N LEU A 38 -10.30 11.97 8.32
CA LEU A 38 -10.31 13.38 7.95
C LEU A 38 -11.60 13.76 7.21
N VAL A 39 -12.09 12.92 6.29
CA VAL A 39 -13.35 13.18 5.60
C VAL A 39 -14.55 13.08 6.53
N CYS A 40 -14.51 12.21 7.54
CA CYS A 40 -15.52 12.15 8.60
C CYS A 40 -15.62 13.49 9.35
N VAL A 41 -14.47 14.02 9.78
CA VAL A 41 -14.37 15.32 10.46
C VAL A 41 -14.78 16.47 9.55
N ALA A 42 -14.32 16.49 8.30
CA ALA A 42 -14.69 17.50 7.31
C ALA A 42 -16.20 17.47 6.96
N SER A 43 -16.84 16.32 7.12
CA SER A 43 -18.29 16.16 6.97
C SER A 43 -19.08 16.58 8.21
N GLY A 44 -18.43 17.14 9.24
CA GLY A 44 -19.05 17.61 10.48
C GLY A 44 -19.31 16.53 11.53
N HIS A 45 -18.72 15.34 11.39
CA HIS A 45 -18.92 14.22 12.31
C HIS A 45 -17.64 13.94 13.10
N ARG A 46 -17.74 13.20 14.21
CA ARG A 46 -16.59 12.78 14.99
C ARG A 46 -16.40 11.27 14.85
N PRO A 47 -15.20 10.78 14.49
CA PRO A 47 -14.92 9.36 14.55
C PRO A 47 -15.10 8.85 15.98
N SER A 48 -15.76 7.71 16.15
CA SER A 48 -15.91 7.06 17.47
C SER A 48 -14.84 6.02 17.74
N GLU A 49 -14.25 5.44 16.69
CA GLU A 49 -13.22 4.42 16.80
C GLU A 49 -12.13 4.66 15.75
N LEU A 50 -10.87 4.58 16.18
CA LEU A 50 -9.70 4.57 15.32
C LEU A 50 -8.95 3.26 15.51
N GLY A 51 -9.16 2.31 14.61
CA GLY A 51 -8.43 1.06 14.55
C GLY A 51 -7.23 1.13 13.60
N ALA A 52 -6.41 0.09 13.63
CA ALA A 52 -5.28 -0.05 12.70
C ALA A 52 -5.70 -0.19 11.23
N TYR A 53 -6.90 -0.73 10.98
CA TYR A 53 -7.41 -1.06 9.64
C TYR A 53 -8.88 -0.64 9.44
N TYR A 54 -9.38 0.25 10.29
CA TYR A 54 -10.73 0.78 10.16
C TYR A 54 -10.87 2.10 10.93
N VAL A 55 -11.81 2.93 10.49
CA VAL A 55 -12.29 4.10 11.22
C VAL A 55 -13.81 4.07 11.24
N GLU A 56 -14.40 4.15 12.43
CA GLU A 56 -15.86 4.22 12.58
C GLU A 56 -16.29 5.69 12.65
N CYS A 57 -17.21 6.08 11.76
CA CYS A 57 -17.74 7.44 11.66
C CYS A 57 -19.27 7.44 11.86
N PRO A 58 -19.76 7.53 13.11
CA PRO A 58 -21.18 7.49 13.40
C PRO A 58 -21.90 8.78 12.98
N GLY A 59 -23.22 8.67 12.82
CA GLY A 59 -24.10 9.85 12.63
C GLY A 59 -24.15 10.42 11.21
N THR A 60 -23.34 9.90 10.27
CA THR A 60 -23.33 10.42 8.90
C THR A 60 -24.64 10.16 8.15
N GLY A 61 -25.18 11.21 7.52
CA GLY A 61 -26.23 11.09 6.51
C GLY A 61 -25.77 10.24 5.32
N ALA A 62 -26.72 9.79 4.48
CA ALA A 62 -26.46 8.82 3.41
C ALA A 62 -25.34 9.25 2.44
N TRP A 63 -25.22 10.55 2.14
CA TRP A 63 -24.15 11.08 1.29
C TRP A 63 -22.79 11.13 1.98
N SER A 64 -22.73 11.63 3.22
CA SER A 64 -21.48 11.70 3.98
C SER A 64 -20.88 10.32 4.21
N ARG A 65 -21.72 9.32 4.51
CA ARG A 65 -21.28 7.91 4.67
C ARG A 65 -20.56 7.39 3.43
N ARG A 66 -21.09 7.70 2.24
CA ARG A 66 -20.52 7.28 0.96
C ARG A 66 -19.17 7.92 0.68
N ILE A 67 -19.08 9.23 0.89
CA ILE A 67 -17.83 9.96 0.65
C ILE A 67 -16.76 9.50 1.63
N VAL A 68 -17.11 9.33 2.91
CA VAL A 68 -16.22 8.73 3.92
C VAL A 68 -15.78 7.34 3.47
N ALA A 69 -16.69 6.46 3.05
CA ALA A 69 -16.34 5.11 2.60
C ALA A 69 -15.37 5.09 1.42
N MET A 70 -15.46 6.02 0.46
CA MET A 70 -14.52 6.07 -0.68
C MET A 70 -13.19 6.78 -0.36
N ALA A 71 -13.12 7.53 0.76
CA ALA A 71 -12.04 8.45 1.04
C ALA A 71 -10.69 7.75 1.23
N GLY A 72 -10.65 6.61 1.92
CA GLY A 72 -9.43 5.83 2.14
C GLY A 72 -8.77 5.43 0.82
N THR A 73 -9.52 4.69 -0.01
CA THR A 73 -9.06 4.35 -1.37
C THR A 73 -8.75 5.59 -2.23
N GLY A 74 -9.49 6.69 -2.08
CA GLY A 74 -9.22 7.95 -2.78
C GLY A 74 -7.84 8.54 -2.42
N VAL A 75 -7.49 8.56 -1.14
CA VAL A 75 -6.16 8.99 -0.67
C VAL A 75 -5.07 8.07 -1.22
N ASP A 76 -5.31 6.77 -1.30
CA ASP A 76 -4.34 5.82 -1.86
C ASP A 76 -3.99 6.15 -3.32
N VAL A 77 -5.00 6.48 -4.13
CA VAL A 77 -4.80 6.91 -5.53
C VAL A 77 -3.96 8.19 -5.58
N VAL A 78 -4.32 9.19 -4.77
CA VAL A 78 -3.60 10.47 -4.73
C VAL A 78 -2.14 10.26 -4.32
N VAL A 79 -1.89 9.50 -3.26
CA VAL A 79 -0.54 9.21 -2.75
C VAL A 79 0.29 8.43 -3.79
N ALA A 80 -0.31 7.46 -4.47
CA ALA A 80 0.36 6.70 -5.53
C ALA A 80 0.74 7.59 -6.73
N VAL A 81 -0.16 8.49 -7.15
CA VAL A 81 0.10 9.44 -8.24
C VAL A 81 1.22 10.40 -7.87
N LEU A 82 1.14 11.02 -6.68
CA LEU A 82 2.17 11.92 -6.18
C LEU A 82 3.52 11.22 -6.08
N ALA A 83 3.56 9.96 -5.63
CA ALA A 83 4.78 9.19 -5.55
C ALA A 83 5.43 8.97 -6.92
N VAL A 84 4.64 8.64 -7.95
CA VAL A 84 5.17 8.50 -9.33
C VAL A 84 5.66 9.82 -9.90
N LEU A 85 4.95 10.92 -9.64
CA LEU A 85 5.35 12.25 -10.10
C LEU A 85 6.68 12.64 -9.44
N ALA A 86 6.77 12.56 -8.11
CA ALA A 86 7.98 12.86 -7.35
C ALA A 86 9.15 11.95 -7.75
N TRP A 87 8.90 10.67 -8.03
CA TRP A 87 9.93 9.70 -8.41
C TRP A 87 10.69 10.10 -9.68
N ARG A 88 10.05 10.85 -10.59
CA ARG A 88 10.69 11.36 -11.81
C ARG A 88 11.76 12.41 -11.52
N PHE A 89 11.63 13.15 -10.43
CA PHE A 89 12.53 14.25 -10.07
C PHE A 89 13.63 13.82 -9.09
N VAL A 90 13.40 12.75 -8.32
CA VAL A 90 14.36 12.26 -7.33
C VAL A 90 15.45 11.40 -8.00
N GLN A 91 16.71 11.77 -7.78
CA GLN A 91 17.88 11.01 -8.26
C GLN A 91 18.57 10.20 -7.16
N ARG A 92 18.43 10.59 -5.89
CA ARG A 92 19.08 9.89 -4.77
C ARG A 92 18.47 8.49 -4.58
N PRO A 93 19.28 7.41 -4.42
CA PRO A 93 18.77 6.04 -4.39
C PRO A 93 17.72 5.77 -3.31
N LEU A 94 17.99 6.20 -2.07
CA LEU A 94 17.12 5.92 -0.93
C LEU A 94 15.70 6.52 -1.05
N PRO A 95 15.51 7.83 -1.27
CA PRO A 95 14.16 8.38 -1.48
C PRO A 95 13.50 7.87 -2.76
N LYS A 96 14.28 7.54 -3.79
CA LYS A 96 13.76 6.93 -5.02
C LYS A 96 13.19 5.53 -4.77
N LEU A 97 13.86 4.73 -3.93
CA LEU A 97 13.35 3.45 -3.44
C LEU A 97 12.09 3.64 -2.58
N ALA A 98 12.09 4.59 -1.64
CA ALA A 98 10.93 4.86 -0.80
C ALA A 98 9.69 5.24 -1.64
N LEU A 99 9.85 6.14 -2.62
CA LEU A 99 8.77 6.53 -3.54
C LEU A 99 8.28 5.37 -4.40
N TRP A 100 9.18 4.46 -4.80
CA TRP A 100 8.78 3.22 -5.47
C TRP A 100 7.92 2.35 -4.55
N ILE A 101 8.30 2.15 -3.28
CA ILE A 101 7.50 1.40 -2.30
C ILE A 101 6.11 2.03 -2.15
N VAL A 102 6.05 3.35 -1.96
CA VAL A 102 4.79 4.10 -1.80
C VAL A 102 3.88 3.90 -3.01
N PHE A 103 4.38 4.15 -4.23
CA PHE A 103 3.60 3.95 -5.44
C PHE A 103 3.12 2.51 -5.59
N THR A 104 4.03 1.54 -5.44
CA THR A 104 3.74 0.13 -5.66
C THR A 104 2.67 -0.35 -4.68
N VAL A 105 2.83 -0.05 -3.38
CA VAL A 105 1.88 -0.48 -2.35
C VAL A 105 0.55 0.23 -2.51
N LYS A 106 0.52 1.57 -2.54
CA LYS A 106 -0.76 2.31 -2.62
C LYS A 106 -1.49 2.10 -3.93
N GLY A 107 -0.76 2.04 -5.05
CA GLY A 107 -1.36 1.77 -6.35
C GLY A 107 -1.99 0.38 -6.43
N MET A 108 -1.31 -0.65 -5.87
CA MET A 108 -1.84 -2.01 -5.85
C MET A 108 -3.01 -2.14 -4.88
N VAL A 109 -2.93 -1.54 -3.68
CA VAL A 109 -4.00 -1.55 -2.69
C VAL A 109 -5.25 -0.86 -3.24
N ALA A 110 -5.14 0.36 -3.78
CA ALA A 110 -6.30 1.07 -4.35
C ALA A 110 -7.02 0.27 -5.45
N ALA A 111 -6.24 -0.29 -6.39
CA ALA A 111 -6.80 -1.14 -7.44
C ALA A 111 -7.41 -2.43 -6.87
N GLY A 112 -6.78 -3.00 -5.84
CA GLY A 112 -7.27 -4.15 -5.09
C GLY A 112 -8.61 -3.89 -4.40
N TYR A 113 -8.83 -2.70 -3.83
CA TYR A 113 -10.12 -2.32 -3.23
C TYR A 113 -11.24 -2.29 -4.27
N TRP A 114 -11.01 -1.75 -5.46
CA TRP A 114 -11.99 -1.81 -6.56
C TRP A 114 -12.32 -3.24 -6.98
N MET A 115 -11.29 -4.10 -7.11
CA MET A 115 -11.50 -5.52 -7.40
C MET A 115 -12.28 -6.22 -6.28
N PHE A 116 -11.91 -5.97 -5.02
CA PHE A 116 -12.57 -6.57 -3.87
C PHE A 116 -14.04 -6.15 -3.78
N SER A 117 -14.33 -4.86 -3.91
CA SER A 117 -15.71 -4.35 -3.91
C SER A 117 -16.52 -4.84 -5.11
N GLY A 118 -15.90 -5.00 -6.28
CA GLY A 118 -16.57 -5.58 -7.45
C GLY A 118 -16.94 -7.04 -7.22
N ALA A 119 -15.99 -7.84 -6.74
CA ALA A 119 -16.18 -9.26 -6.51
C ALA A 119 -17.18 -9.54 -5.37
N THR A 120 -17.06 -8.84 -4.25
CA THR A 120 -17.78 -9.18 -3.00
C THR A 120 -19.00 -8.33 -2.72
N ASN A 121 -19.13 -7.15 -3.35
CA ASN A 121 -20.10 -6.11 -2.97
C ASN A 121 -19.87 -5.51 -1.57
N LEU A 122 -18.69 -5.73 -0.98
CA LEU A 122 -18.26 -5.21 0.33
C LEU A 122 -17.11 -4.19 0.19
N GLY A 123 -16.80 -3.47 1.26
CA GLY A 123 -15.73 -2.47 1.29
C GLY A 123 -16.14 -1.11 0.71
N ASP A 124 -15.15 -0.22 0.62
CA ASP A 124 -15.24 1.22 0.29
C ASP A 124 -16.19 1.56 -0.87
N TRP A 125 -16.22 0.73 -1.91
CA TRP A 125 -16.89 1.04 -3.18
C TRP A 125 -18.11 0.16 -3.49
N GLY A 126 -18.66 -0.57 -2.51
CA GLY A 126 -19.82 -1.44 -2.76
C GLY A 126 -21.02 -0.67 -3.39
N PRO A 127 -21.68 -1.18 -4.45
CA PRO A 127 -22.90 -0.58 -4.98
C PRO A 127 -24.19 -0.89 -4.19
N ALA A 128 -24.09 -1.58 -3.05
CA ALA A 128 -25.21 -1.75 -2.11
C ALA A 128 -25.51 -0.46 -1.33
N ALA A 129 -26.65 -0.43 -0.62
CA ALA A 129 -27.10 0.74 0.14
C ALA A 129 -26.11 1.25 1.21
N GLY A 130 -25.13 0.43 1.62
CA GLY A 130 -24.08 0.78 2.57
C GLY A 130 -22.71 1.10 1.98
N GLY A 131 -22.50 0.96 0.67
CA GLY A 131 -21.18 1.20 0.06
C GLY A 131 -21.08 2.53 -0.68
N GLY A 132 -19.86 2.95 -1.02
CA GLY A 132 -19.55 4.30 -1.47
C GLY A 132 -20.29 4.78 -2.71
N ILE A 133 -20.52 3.90 -3.68
CA ILE A 133 -21.20 4.27 -4.93
C ILE A 133 -22.70 3.92 -4.93
N GLY A 134 -23.17 3.12 -3.97
CA GLY A 134 -24.52 2.57 -3.95
C GLY A 134 -25.56 3.44 -3.23
N PRO A 135 -26.86 3.18 -3.41
CA PRO A 135 -27.41 2.16 -4.29
C PRO A 135 -27.46 2.67 -5.74
N LEU A 136 -27.03 1.82 -6.69
CA LEU A 136 -27.13 2.06 -8.13
C LEU A 136 -28.10 1.08 -8.78
N PRO A 137 -28.77 1.46 -9.89
CA PRO A 137 -29.51 0.50 -10.70
C PRO A 137 -28.56 -0.55 -11.29
N TRP A 138 -29.03 -1.78 -11.40
CA TRP A 138 -28.26 -2.95 -11.87
C TRP A 138 -26.89 -3.13 -11.16
N PRO A 139 -26.87 -3.45 -9.84
CA PRO A 139 -25.63 -3.53 -9.07
C PRO A 139 -24.56 -4.47 -9.66
N TRP A 140 -24.97 -5.53 -10.35
CA TRP A 140 -24.07 -6.49 -11.00
C TRP A 140 -23.22 -5.85 -12.11
N LEU A 141 -23.78 -4.88 -12.85
CA LEU A 141 -23.08 -4.20 -13.94
C LEU A 141 -21.95 -3.34 -13.38
N TRP A 142 -22.25 -2.56 -12.34
CA TRP A 142 -21.28 -1.72 -11.65
C TRP A 142 -20.20 -2.54 -10.95
N ARG A 143 -20.56 -3.68 -10.38
CA ARG A 143 -19.60 -4.64 -9.81
C ARG A 143 -18.63 -5.18 -10.87
N ALA A 144 -19.14 -5.63 -12.02
CA ALA A 144 -18.32 -6.13 -13.12
C ALA A 144 -17.40 -5.05 -13.68
N LEU A 145 -17.93 -3.84 -13.92
CA LEU A 145 -17.16 -2.71 -14.41
C LEU A 145 -16.06 -2.30 -13.43
N MET A 146 -16.38 -2.17 -12.15
CA MET A 146 -15.41 -1.80 -11.12
C MET A 146 -14.32 -2.86 -10.97
N PHE A 147 -14.67 -4.15 -11.02
CA PHE A 147 -13.67 -5.22 -11.01
C PHE A 147 -12.75 -5.14 -12.23
N ALA A 148 -13.31 -4.94 -13.43
CA ALA A 148 -12.53 -4.82 -14.65
C ALA A 148 -11.59 -3.61 -14.64
N ILE A 149 -12.07 -2.45 -14.18
CA ILE A 149 -11.24 -1.24 -14.01
C ILE A 149 -10.13 -1.51 -12.99
N GLY A 150 -10.47 -2.07 -11.84
CA GLY A 150 -9.51 -2.46 -10.80
C GLY A 150 -8.41 -3.36 -11.35
N LEU A 151 -8.79 -4.44 -12.06
CA LEU A 151 -7.84 -5.37 -12.66
C LEU A 151 -6.92 -4.70 -13.69
N CYS A 152 -7.48 -3.86 -14.57
CA CYS A 152 -6.71 -3.11 -15.56
C CYS A 152 -5.68 -2.19 -14.89
N VAL A 153 -6.11 -1.41 -13.89
CA VAL A 153 -5.21 -0.51 -13.15
C VAL A 153 -4.17 -1.31 -12.38
N TYR A 154 -4.55 -2.42 -11.75
CA TYR A 154 -3.64 -3.30 -11.03
C TYR A 154 -2.49 -3.79 -11.92
N ILE A 155 -2.82 -4.29 -13.11
CA ILE A 155 -1.84 -4.72 -14.12
C ILE A 155 -0.94 -3.56 -14.54
N MET A 156 -1.49 -2.35 -14.72
CA MET A 156 -0.71 -1.15 -15.06
C MET A 156 0.26 -0.77 -13.94
N VAL A 157 -0.16 -0.82 -12.67
CA VAL A 157 0.70 -0.55 -11.50
C VAL A 157 1.81 -1.57 -11.40
N VAL A 158 1.53 -2.87 -11.56
CA VAL A 158 2.55 -3.94 -11.59
C VAL A 158 3.58 -3.66 -12.69
N LYS A 159 3.12 -3.46 -13.93
CA LYS A 159 4.00 -3.19 -15.08
C LYS A 159 4.84 -1.93 -14.87
N ARG A 160 4.25 -0.87 -14.27
CA ARG A 160 4.97 0.36 -13.95
C ARG A 160 6.00 0.15 -12.85
N SER A 161 5.66 -0.61 -11.81
CA SER A 161 6.56 -0.95 -10.70
C SER A 161 7.78 -1.74 -11.18
N ILE A 162 7.59 -2.69 -12.09
CA ILE A 162 8.69 -3.43 -12.76
C ILE A 162 9.59 -2.47 -13.54
N ARG A 163 9.01 -1.60 -14.37
CA ARG A 163 9.81 -0.62 -15.16
C ARG A 163 10.59 0.36 -14.27
N MET A 164 10.03 0.77 -13.14
CA MET A 164 10.74 1.61 -12.17
C MET A 164 11.92 0.87 -11.53
N MET A 165 11.78 -0.43 -11.23
CA MET A 165 12.91 -1.25 -10.77
C MET A 165 13.99 -1.36 -11.84
N PHE A 166 13.63 -1.64 -13.10
CA PHE A 166 14.59 -1.65 -14.20
C PHE A 166 15.31 -0.31 -14.36
N ALA A 167 14.57 0.80 -14.23
CA ALA A 167 15.16 2.12 -14.32
C ALA A 167 16.15 2.42 -13.16
N MET A 168 15.96 1.82 -11.98
CA MET A 168 16.88 1.96 -10.85
C MET A 168 18.07 1.00 -10.97
N LEU A 169 17.83 -0.28 -11.25
CA LEU A 169 18.82 -1.35 -11.10
C LEU A 169 19.51 -1.75 -12.41
N GLY A 170 18.87 -1.49 -13.56
CA GLY A 170 19.27 -2.04 -14.86
C GLY A 170 19.03 -3.55 -14.96
N GLY A 171 19.80 -4.22 -15.82
CA GLY A 171 19.79 -5.68 -15.97
C GLY A 171 20.90 -6.40 -15.23
N GLY A 172 21.02 -7.70 -15.49
CA GLY A 172 22.00 -8.60 -14.87
C GLY A 172 21.47 -9.36 -13.64
N GLU A 173 22.18 -10.44 -13.28
CA GLU A 173 21.78 -11.35 -12.20
C GLU A 173 21.70 -10.67 -10.83
N GLN A 174 22.65 -9.77 -10.54
CA GLN A 174 22.64 -9.00 -9.29
C GLN A 174 21.43 -8.07 -9.18
N ALA A 175 21.07 -7.36 -10.26
CA ALA A 175 19.88 -6.51 -10.30
C ALA A 175 18.61 -7.33 -10.07
N ARG A 176 18.51 -8.50 -10.71
CA ARG A 176 17.40 -9.45 -10.52
C ARG A 176 17.30 -9.93 -9.07
N HIS A 177 18.43 -10.28 -8.46
CA HIS A 177 18.46 -10.71 -7.06
C HIS A 177 17.99 -9.60 -6.12
N VAL A 178 18.46 -8.37 -6.33
CA VAL A 178 18.06 -7.19 -5.54
C VAL A 178 16.57 -6.87 -5.72
N GLN A 179 16.06 -6.92 -6.96
CA GLN A 179 14.65 -6.71 -7.25
C GLN A 179 13.75 -7.72 -6.54
N ARG A 180 14.08 -9.02 -6.65
CA ARG A 180 13.35 -10.10 -5.98
C ARG A 180 13.35 -9.90 -4.47
N ARG A 181 14.52 -9.61 -3.91
CA ARG A 181 14.66 -9.37 -2.47
C ARG A 181 13.84 -8.17 -2.02
N ALA A 182 13.88 -7.06 -2.75
CA ALA A 182 13.11 -5.85 -2.44
C ALA A 182 11.60 -6.14 -2.41
N ALA A 183 11.07 -6.69 -3.49
CA ALA A 183 9.65 -6.99 -3.61
C ALA A 183 9.17 -8.00 -2.54
N MET A 184 9.91 -9.09 -2.33
CA MET A 184 9.53 -10.10 -1.34
C MET A 184 9.68 -9.63 0.10
N THR A 185 10.67 -8.77 0.39
CA THR A 185 10.80 -8.20 1.74
C THR A 185 9.59 -7.35 2.08
N ILE A 186 9.14 -6.49 1.15
CA ILE A 186 7.97 -5.65 1.37
C ILE A 186 6.71 -6.49 1.54
N TYR A 187 6.53 -7.52 0.70
CA TYR A 187 5.39 -8.43 0.78
C TYR A 187 5.35 -9.18 2.13
N LEU A 188 6.47 -9.78 2.54
CA LEU A 188 6.56 -10.59 3.76
C LEU A 188 6.49 -9.73 5.02
N VAL A 189 7.22 -8.62 5.09
CA VAL A 189 7.21 -7.73 6.26
C VAL A 189 5.84 -7.07 6.40
N GLY A 190 5.25 -6.60 5.30
CA GLY A 190 3.91 -6.02 5.31
C GLY A 190 2.84 -6.99 5.79
N GLY A 191 2.83 -8.19 5.21
CA GLY A 191 1.89 -9.22 5.60
C GLY A 191 2.07 -9.71 7.04
N ALA A 192 3.32 -9.95 7.47
CA ALA A 192 3.60 -10.36 8.85
C ALA A 192 3.17 -9.29 9.85
N MET A 193 3.47 -8.03 9.57
CA MET A 193 3.04 -6.91 10.40
C MET A 193 1.52 -6.80 10.46
N ALA A 194 0.83 -6.97 9.33
CA ALA A 194 -0.63 -6.95 9.31
C ALA A 194 -1.26 -8.04 10.18
N VAL A 195 -0.70 -9.26 10.12
CA VAL A 195 -1.12 -10.34 11.02
C VAL A 195 -0.85 -9.98 12.47
N LEU A 196 0.37 -9.54 12.79
CA LEU A 196 0.77 -9.21 14.17
C LEU A 196 -0.10 -8.11 14.78
N VAL A 197 -0.37 -7.03 14.04
CA VAL A 197 -1.22 -5.92 14.50
C VAL A 197 -2.66 -6.41 14.67
N SER A 198 -3.15 -7.27 13.78
CA SER A 198 -4.51 -7.81 13.84
C SER A 198 -4.76 -8.70 15.05
N LEU A 199 -3.71 -9.32 15.64
CA LEU A 199 -3.84 -10.12 16.86
C LEU A 199 -4.30 -9.30 18.07
N PHE A 200 -4.09 -7.99 18.06
CA PHE A 200 -4.48 -7.09 19.14
C PHE A 200 -5.87 -6.48 18.95
N ASN A 201 -6.56 -6.78 17.84
CA ASN A 201 -7.80 -6.10 17.48
C ASN A 201 -9.03 -6.68 18.22
N PRO A 202 -9.83 -5.84 18.90
CA PRO A 202 -11.00 -6.27 19.68
C PRO A 202 -12.22 -6.68 18.84
N LEU A 203 -12.31 -6.26 17.57
CA LEU A 203 -13.42 -6.61 16.66
C LEU A 203 -13.37 -8.06 16.14
N GLY A 204 -12.44 -8.86 16.65
CA GLY A 204 -12.30 -10.28 16.37
C GLY A 204 -11.40 -10.56 15.18
N ILE A 205 -10.54 -11.56 15.34
CA ILE A 205 -9.47 -11.90 14.39
C ILE A 205 -9.99 -12.13 12.96
N VAL A 206 -11.23 -12.60 12.78
CA VAL A 206 -11.78 -12.93 11.45
C VAL A 206 -12.08 -11.69 10.63
N ILE A 207 -12.69 -10.65 11.22
CA ILE A 207 -13.03 -9.40 10.51
C ILE A 207 -11.74 -8.64 10.19
N THR A 208 -10.84 -8.57 11.16
CA THR A 208 -9.53 -7.92 10.98
C THR A 208 -8.66 -8.68 9.98
N LEU A 209 -8.63 -10.01 10.00
CA LEU A 209 -7.91 -10.79 9.00
C LEU A 209 -8.52 -10.60 7.60
N MET A 210 -9.85 -10.55 7.46
CA MET A 210 -10.44 -10.30 6.13
C MET A 210 -9.99 -8.96 5.55
N SER A 211 -9.99 -7.87 6.32
CA SER A 211 -9.54 -6.56 5.82
C SER A 211 -8.02 -6.45 5.73
N ALA A 212 -7.28 -6.87 6.76
CA ALA A 212 -5.82 -6.72 6.84
C ALA A 212 -5.08 -7.72 5.93
N VAL A 213 -5.50 -8.99 5.87
CA VAL A 213 -4.89 -9.99 4.96
C VAL A 213 -5.29 -9.71 3.52
N ALA A 214 -6.57 -9.39 3.25
CA ALA A 214 -6.97 -9.09 1.87
C ALA A 214 -6.27 -7.84 1.35
N SER A 215 -6.12 -6.78 2.14
CA SER A 215 -5.40 -5.57 1.70
C SER A 215 -3.88 -5.76 1.66
N SER A 216 -3.28 -6.40 2.67
CA SER A 216 -1.82 -6.52 2.80
C SER A 216 -1.26 -7.62 1.92
N PHE A 217 -1.80 -8.85 1.99
CA PHE A 217 -1.34 -9.96 1.15
C PHE A 217 -2.05 -9.96 -0.20
N GLY A 218 -3.39 -9.91 -0.21
CA GLY A 218 -4.16 -9.91 -1.46
C GLY A 218 -3.88 -8.69 -2.32
N GLY A 219 -3.96 -7.50 -1.72
CA GLY A 219 -3.76 -6.22 -2.39
C GLY A 219 -2.34 -6.09 -2.92
N THR A 220 -1.31 -6.59 -2.22
CA THR A 220 0.09 -6.48 -2.71
C THR A 220 0.62 -7.73 -3.43
N ALA A 221 -0.22 -8.71 -3.77
CA ALA A 221 0.17 -9.95 -4.48
C ALA A 221 0.91 -9.69 -5.81
N GLY A 222 0.71 -8.54 -6.43
CA GLY A 222 1.44 -8.06 -7.59
C GLY A 222 2.96 -7.98 -7.37
N LEU A 223 3.44 -7.93 -6.13
CA LEU A 223 4.86 -8.01 -5.79
C LEU A 223 5.52 -9.33 -6.22
N PHE A 224 4.77 -10.44 -6.35
CA PHE A 224 5.31 -11.66 -6.98
C PHE A 224 5.65 -11.41 -8.45
N ASN A 225 4.78 -10.73 -9.19
CA ASN A 225 5.06 -10.38 -10.58
C ASN A 225 6.25 -9.41 -10.70
N VAL A 226 6.46 -8.55 -9.71
CA VAL A 226 7.68 -7.73 -9.62
C VAL A 226 8.89 -8.62 -9.34
N ALA A 227 8.83 -9.49 -8.34
CA ALA A 227 9.95 -10.31 -7.89
C ALA A 227 10.46 -11.29 -8.97
N TRP A 228 9.55 -11.82 -9.79
CA TRP A 228 9.84 -12.80 -10.84
C TRP A 228 9.55 -12.27 -12.26
N SER A 229 9.65 -10.95 -12.47
CA SER A 229 9.50 -10.38 -13.80
C SER A 229 10.54 -10.94 -14.78
N ARG A 230 10.25 -10.83 -16.09
CA ARG A 230 11.23 -11.15 -17.13
C ARG A 230 12.55 -10.37 -16.92
N PRO A 231 13.71 -10.93 -17.26
CA PRO A 231 14.99 -10.24 -17.12
C PRO A 231 15.01 -8.92 -17.91
N CYS A 232 15.60 -7.89 -17.32
CA CYS A 232 15.90 -6.65 -18.03
C CYS A 232 17.13 -6.85 -18.92
N THR A 233 17.04 -6.45 -20.18
CA THR A 233 18.12 -6.54 -21.17
C THR A 233 19.04 -5.31 -21.18
N GLU A 234 18.70 -4.27 -20.41
CA GLU A 234 19.55 -3.08 -20.27
C GLU A 234 20.80 -3.39 -19.45
N PRO A 235 21.90 -2.63 -19.63
CA PRO A 235 23.09 -2.80 -18.80
C PRO A 235 22.80 -2.54 -17.32
N PRO A 236 23.55 -3.16 -16.39
CA PRO A 236 23.43 -2.89 -14.96
C PRO A 236 23.64 -1.40 -14.65
N ARG A 237 22.89 -0.87 -13.68
CA ARG A 237 23.02 0.52 -13.22
C ARG A 237 23.55 0.57 -11.81
N ASP A 238 24.34 1.59 -11.52
CA ASP A 238 24.83 1.82 -10.17
C ASP A 238 23.70 2.39 -9.32
N PHE A 239 23.20 1.57 -8.40
CA PHE A 239 22.15 1.93 -7.47
C PHE A 239 22.44 1.29 -6.13
N THR A 240 22.91 2.11 -5.20
CA THR A 240 23.35 1.65 -3.90
C THR A 240 22.56 2.34 -2.78
N VAL A 241 21.89 1.53 -1.98
CA VAL A 241 21.26 1.95 -0.72
C VAL A 241 22.03 1.28 0.41
N GLY A 242 22.82 2.08 1.13
CA GLY A 242 23.61 1.61 2.27
C GLY A 242 22.77 1.39 3.54
N ARG A 243 23.45 0.93 4.60
CA ARG A 243 22.88 0.83 5.94
C ARG A 243 22.48 2.22 6.45
N ASN A 244 21.25 2.36 6.92
CA ASN A 244 20.77 3.57 7.59
C ASN A 244 20.07 3.20 8.89
N TYR A 245 20.77 3.35 10.01
CA TYR A 245 20.25 3.00 11.34
C TYR A 245 19.06 3.87 11.75
N ALA A 246 19.02 5.15 11.34
CA ALA A 246 17.91 6.03 11.66
C ALA A 246 16.60 5.51 11.05
N ILE A 247 16.62 5.03 9.81
CA ILE A 247 15.44 4.42 9.18
C ILE A 247 15.02 3.12 9.87
N VAL A 248 15.99 2.30 10.27
CA VAL A 248 15.69 1.04 10.98
C VAL A 248 15.00 1.35 12.32
N ILE A 249 15.60 2.23 13.12
CA ILE A 249 15.07 2.61 14.44
C ILE A 249 13.70 3.26 14.27
N LEU A 250 13.57 4.24 13.37
CA LEU A 250 12.29 4.92 13.13
C LEU A 250 11.22 3.95 12.64
N GLY A 251 11.57 3.03 11.73
CA GLY A 251 10.64 2.02 11.25
C GLY A 251 10.14 1.10 12.36
N VAL A 252 11.03 0.62 13.23
CA VAL A 252 10.63 -0.18 14.39
C VAL A 252 9.72 0.61 15.33
N LEU A 253 10.07 1.86 15.65
CA LEU A 253 9.26 2.70 16.53
C LEU A 253 7.87 2.97 15.96
N VAL A 254 7.78 3.27 14.66
CA VAL A 254 6.49 3.51 13.99
C VAL A 254 5.66 2.25 13.92
N ALA A 255 6.25 1.10 13.57
CA ALA A 255 5.53 -0.18 13.55
C ALA A 255 5.01 -0.58 14.94
N LEU A 256 5.83 -0.39 15.99
CA LEU A 256 5.41 -0.65 17.37
C LEU A 256 4.31 0.32 17.82
N GLY A 257 4.46 1.61 17.54
CA GLY A 257 3.42 2.60 17.86
C GLY A 257 2.10 2.29 17.15
N PHE A 258 2.14 1.94 15.87
CA PHE A 258 0.98 1.50 15.10
C PHE A 258 0.33 0.25 15.73
N ALA A 259 1.12 -0.76 16.09
CA ALA A 259 0.61 -1.98 16.70
C ALA A 259 0.02 -1.77 18.09
N VAL A 260 0.69 -1.01 18.96
CA VAL A 260 0.31 -0.83 20.37
C VAL A 260 -0.83 0.17 20.52
N VAL A 261 -0.84 1.25 19.74
CA VAL A 261 -1.84 2.32 19.88
C VAL A 261 -3.09 2.00 19.07
N LEU A 262 -2.94 1.65 17.78
CA LEU A 262 -4.09 1.46 16.88
C LEU A 262 -4.53 0.00 16.77
N GLY A 263 -3.66 -0.96 17.10
CA GLY A 263 -4.02 -2.39 17.12
C GLY A 263 -5.21 -2.68 18.04
N PRO A 264 -5.20 -2.23 19.31
CA PRO A 264 -6.31 -2.39 20.25
C PRO A 264 -7.54 -1.53 19.99
N THR A 265 -7.52 -0.68 18.95
CA THR A 265 -8.49 0.38 18.71
C THR A 265 -8.45 1.50 19.77
N VAL A 266 -8.42 2.74 19.31
CA VAL A 266 -8.65 3.92 20.16
C VAL A 266 -10.11 4.30 20.11
N TYR A 267 -10.79 4.25 21.26
CA TYR A 267 -12.17 4.69 21.41
C TYR A 267 -12.22 6.18 21.73
N LEU A 268 -12.99 6.92 20.95
CA LEU A 268 -13.19 8.36 21.07
C LEU A 268 -14.63 8.60 21.54
N HIS A 269 -14.78 9.02 22.80
CA HIS A 269 -16.05 9.38 23.42
C HIS A 269 -16.42 10.85 23.17
#